data_AF-A0A3P7LZ61-F1
#
_entry.id   AF-A0A3P7LZ61-F1
#
_cell.length_a   1.000
_cell.length_b   1.000
_cell.length_c   1.000
_cell.angle_alpha   90.00
_cell.angle_beta   90.00
_cell.angle_gamma   90.00
#
_symmetry.space_group_name_H-M   'P 1'
#
loop_
_entity.id
_entity.type
_entity.pdbx_description
1 polymer ?
#
loop_
_entity_poly.entity_id
_entity_poly.type
_entity_poly.pdbx_seq_one_letter_code
_entity_poly.pdbx_strand_id
1 'polypeptide(L)'
;MVFPIFNSMAMRELSDSRILTYVDDHGHEKQIMVSSAEGQADILLAAVNGRLGGDLKLNRLSVRLHRSAIPGMDPSSIEQLTPLAKTFIGPQLSQALKKGVPFPLK
;
A
#
# COMPACT_ATOMS: atom_id res chain seq x y z
N MET A 1 -1.11 24.41 31.05
CA MET A 1 0.04 24.36 30.11
C MET A 1 -0.37 23.44 28.98
N VAL A 2 -0.73 23.98 27.81
CA VAL A 2 -1.12 23.17 26.66
C VAL A 2 0.16 22.82 25.91
N PHE A 3 0.56 21.55 25.95
CA PHE A 3 1.63 21.07 25.08
C PHE A 3 1.19 21.28 23.63
N PRO A 4 2.02 21.86 22.74
CA PRO A 4 1.69 21.88 21.32
C PRO A 4 1.70 20.43 20.84
N ILE A 5 0.51 19.85 20.74
CA ILE A 5 0.29 18.59 20.03
C ILE A 5 0.69 18.85 18.58
N PHE A 6 1.41 17.92 17.96
CA PHE A 6 1.75 17.99 16.54
C PHE A 6 0.50 18.28 15.71
N ASN A 7 0.48 19.42 15.01
CA ASN A 7 -0.65 19.81 14.18
C ASN A 7 -0.68 18.98 12.88
N SER A 8 0.51 18.72 12.33
CA SER A 8 0.72 17.79 11.23
C SER A 8 2.11 17.17 11.28
N MET A 9 2.26 15.98 10.71
CA MET A 9 3.51 15.25 10.56
C MET A 9 3.62 14.72 9.13
N ALA A 10 4.77 14.94 8.51
CA ALA A 10 5.10 14.34 7.22
C ALA A 10 6.11 13.21 7.44
N MET A 11 5.88 12.07 6.79
CA MET A 11 6.73 10.89 6.86
C MET A 11 6.97 10.38 5.44
N ARG A 12 8.18 9.88 5.18
CA ARG A 12 8.49 9.09 4.00
C ARG A 12 8.56 7.63 4.42
N GLU A 13 7.73 6.80 3.81
CA GLU A 13 7.69 5.36 4.05
C GLU A 13 8.37 4.62 2.88
N LEU A 14 9.20 3.65 3.24
CA LEU A 14 9.74 2.65 2.33
C LEU A 14 9.24 1.29 2.80
N SER A 15 8.58 0.56 1.92
CA SER A 15 8.02 -0.74 2.23
C SER A 15 8.54 -1.79 1.26
N ASP A 16 8.85 -2.96 1.79
CA ASP A 16 9.09 -4.17 1.02
C ASP A 16 8.08 -5.22 1.48
N SER A 17 7.31 -5.75 0.54
CA SER A 17 6.18 -6.63 0.82
C SER A 17 6.24 -7.85 -0.08
N ARG A 18 6.03 -9.02 0.50
CA ARG A 18 5.84 -10.26 -0.28
C ARG A 18 4.36 -10.45 -0.60
N ILE A 19 4.05 -10.65 -1.87
CA ILE A 19 2.72 -10.91 -2.38
C ILE A 19 2.63 -12.39 -2.76
N LEU A 20 1.66 -13.09 -2.15
CA LEU A 20 1.35 -14.47 -2.47
C LEU A 20 0.01 -14.49 -3.20
N THR A 21 -0.01 -15.03 -4.41
CA THR A 21 -1.24 -15.14 -5.21
C THR A 21 -1.72 -16.57 -5.23
N TYR A 22 -2.99 -16.73 -4.86
CA TYR A 22 -3.70 -18.00 -4.83
C TYR A 22 -4.86 -17.95 -5.81
N VAL A 23 -5.22 -19.12 -6.32
CA VAL A 23 -6.49 -19.36 -7.02
C VAL A 23 -7.21 -20.50 -6.34
N ASP A 24 -8.53 -20.47 -6.42
CA ASP A 24 -9.34 -21.61 -6.04
C ASP A 24 -9.29 -22.67 -7.15
N ASP A 25 -8.87 -23.88 -6.80
CA ASP A 25 -8.84 -25.05 -7.66
C ASP A 25 -9.72 -26.13 -7.01
N HIS A 26 -11.00 -26.15 -7.41
CA HIS A 26 -12.01 -27.11 -6.91
C HIS A 26 -12.17 -27.11 -5.37
N GLY A 27 -12.14 -25.94 -4.73
CA GLY A 27 -12.25 -25.79 -3.27
C GLY A 27 -10.92 -25.90 -2.53
N HIS A 28 -9.80 -26.01 -3.24
CA HIS A 28 -8.46 -25.99 -2.68
C HIS A 28 -7.70 -24.74 -3.13
N GLU A 29 -7.18 -23.98 -2.17
CA GLU A 29 -6.31 -22.84 -2.48
C GLU A 29 -4.97 -23.33 -3.02
N LYS A 30 -4.66 -22.93 -4.26
CA LYS A 30 -3.41 -23.26 -4.92
C LYS A 30 -2.60 -21.99 -5.14
N GLN A 31 -1.40 -21.94 -4.56
CA GLN A 31 -0.46 -20.85 -4.82
C GLN A 31 0.04 -20.93 -6.26
N ILE A 32 -0.20 -19.88 -7.03
CA ILE A 32 0.18 -19.80 -8.43
C ILE A 32 1.29 -18.81 -8.69
N MET A 33 1.51 -17.86 -7.78
CA MET A 33 2.52 -16.81 -7.97
C MET A 33 3.07 -16.30 -6.65
N VAL A 34 4.36 -15.98 -6.67
CA VAL A 34 5.04 -15.26 -5.60
C VAL A 34 5.73 -14.06 -6.23
N SER A 35 5.40 -12.86 -5.76
CA SER A 35 6.06 -11.61 -6.13
C SER A 35 6.44 -10.81 -4.89
N SER A 36 7.29 -9.81 -5.06
CA SER A 36 7.50 -8.77 -4.06
C SER A 36 7.13 -7.41 -4.63
N ALA A 37 6.78 -6.48 -3.75
CA ALA A 37 6.51 -5.10 -4.08
C ALA A 37 7.36 -4.19 -3.18
N GLU A 38 8.13 -3.32 -3.82
CA GLU A 38 8.85 -2.24 -3.17
C GLU A 38 8.07 -0.94 -3.39
N GLY A 39 7.65 -0.33 -2.29
CA GLY A 39 6.88 0.91 -2.27
C GLY A 39 7.69 2.06 -1.68
N GLN A 40 7.48 3.25 -2.24
CA GLN A 40 7.84 4.50 -1.58
C GLN A 40 6.64 5.42 -1.57
N ALA A 41 6.23 5.87 -0.38
CA ALA A 41 5.13 6.80 -0.22
C ALA A 41 5.52 7.97 0.68
N ASP A 42 4.94 9.14 0.42
CA ASP A 42 4.90 10.22 1.38
C ASP A 42 3.54 10.19 2.08
N ILE A 43 3.55 10.26 3.40
CA ILE A 43 2.36 10.25 4.26
C ILE A 43 2.32 11.56 5.01
N LEU A 44 1.19 12.25 4.92
CA LEU A 44 0.86 13.38 5.75
C LEU A 44 -0.17 12.94 6.78
N LEU A 45 0.14 13.05 8.07
CA LEU A 45 -0.82 12.85 9.15
C LEU A 45 -1.19 14.20 9.76
N ALA A 46 -2.46 14.39 10.09
CA ALA A 46 -2.95 15.59 10.74
C ALA A 46 -4.05 15.25 11.75
N ALA A 47 -3.99 15.91 12.90
CA ALA A 47 -5.03 15.83 13.92
C ALA A 47 -5.99 17.02 13.74
N VAL A 48 -7.16 16.78 13.17
CA VAL A 48 -8.16 17.83 12.92
C VAL A 48 -9.53 17.35 13.41
N ASN A 49 -10.23 18.19 14.18
CA ASN A 49 -11.58 17.92 14.68
C ASN A 49 -11.70 16.59 15.45
N GLY A 50 -10.71 16.25 16.28
CA GLY A 50 -10.73 15.03 17.10
C GLY A 50 -10.52 13.74 16.30
N ARG A 51 -10.04 13.81 15.06
CA ARG A 51 -9.64 12.66 14.24
C ARG A 51 -8.19 12.79 13.82
N LEU A 52 -7.49 11.66 13.80
CA LEU A 52 -6.17 11.51 13.21
C LEU A 52 -6.39 10.95 11.81
N GLY A 53 -6.37 11.85 10.84
CA GLY A 53 -6.48 11.51 9.43
C GLY A 53 -5.18 11.81 8.71
N GLY A 54 -5.18 11.60 7.40
CA GLY A 54 -4.03 11.92 6.59
C GLY A 54 -4.27 11.83 5.10
N ASP A 55 -3.20 12.03 4.36
CA ASP A 55 -3.14 11.73 2.93
C ASP A 55 -1.88 10.89 2.66
N LEU A 56 -1.92 10.11 1.57
CA LEU A 56 -0.82 9.30 1.10
C LEU A 56 -0.61 9.55 -0.38
N LYS A 57 0.64 9.78 -0.75
CA LYS A 57 1.08 9.83 -2.14
C LYS A 57 2.08 8.73 -2.39
N LEU A 58 1.65 7.71 -3.14
CA LEU A 58 2.56 6.67 -3.61
C LEU A 58 3.46 7.27 -4.71
N ASN A 59 4.75 7.36 -4.44
CA ASN A 59 5.73 7.96 -5.34
C ASN A 59 6.34 6.92 -6.26
N ARG A 60 6.72 5.76 -5.71
CA ARG A 60 7.25 4.62 -6.46
C ARG A 60 6.56 3.35 -6.01
N LEU A 61 6.30 2.48 -6.97
CA LEU A 61 5.95 1.08 -6.76
C LEU A 61 6.79 0.31 -7.77
N SER A 62 7.42 -0.77 -7.33
CA SER A 62 8.12 -1.73 -8.19
C SER A 62 7.62 -3.11 -7.81
N VAL A 63 7.16 -3.91 -8.77
CA VAL A 63 6.77 -5.30 -8.50
C VAL A 63 7.75 -6.23 -9.18
N ARG A 64 8.22 -7.25 -8.48
CA ARG A 64 9.13 -8.26 -8.99
C ARG A 64 8.53 -9.65 -8.84
N LEU A 65 8.53 -10.42 -9.93
CA LEU A 65 8.12 -11.82 -9.91
C LEU A 65 9.27 -12.72 -9.42
N HIS A 66 9.01 -13.58 -8.44
CA HIS A 66 9.97 -14.58 -7.95
C HIS A 66 9.67 -15.99 -8.45
N ARG A 67 8.38 -16.36 -8.48
CA ARG A 67 7.93 -17.66 -8.96
C ARG A 67 6.54 -17.54 -9.57
N SER A 68 6.31 -18.25 -10.67
CA SER A 68 4.99 -18.42 -11.28
C SER A 68 4.79 -19.89 -11.65
N ALA A 69 3.59 -20.41 -11.40
CA ALA A 69 3.09 -21.67 -11.93
C ALA A 69 2.26 -21.47 -13.21
N ILE A 70 2.03 -20.22 -13.62
CA ILE A 70 1.33 -19.88 -14.87
C ILE A 70 2.33 -19.98 -16.03
N PRO A 71 2.12 -20.88 -17.01
CA PRO A 71 2.98 -21.00 -18.19
C PRO A 71 3.02 -19.69 -18.97
N GLY A 72 4.21 -19.28 -19.43
CA GLY A 72 4.39 -18.07 -20.22
C GLY A 72 4.37 -16.76 -19.42
N MET A 73 4.18 -16.81 -18.10
CA MET A 73 4.31 -15.64 -17.24
C MET A 73 5.79 -15.32 -17.01
N ASP A 74 6.26 -14.22 -17.60
CA ASP A 74 7.62 -13.72 -17.41
C ASP A 74 7.65 -12.55 -16.39
N PRO A 75 8.80 -12.27 -15.77
CA PRO A 75 8.94 -11.13 -14.85
C PRO A 75 8.57 -9.77 -15.46
N SER A 76 8.90 -9.53 -16.74
CA SER A 76 8.61 -8.26 -17.41
C SER A 76 7.11 -8.00 -17.56
N SER A 77 6.31 -9.06 -17.71
CA SER A 77 4.85 -8.98 -17.77
C SER A 77 4.23 -8.46 -16.48
N ILE A 78 4.80 -8.81 -15.32
CA ILE A 78 4.35 -8.30 -14.01
C ILE A 78 4.85 -6.88 -13.77
N GLU A 79 6.09 -6.56 -14.17
CA GLU A 79 6.63 -5.20 -14.06
C GLU A 79 5.75 -4.19 -14.80
N GLN A 80 5.21 -4.55 -15.98
CA GLN A 80 4.28 -3.74 -16.76
C GLN A 80 2.95 -3.43 -16.05
N LEU A 81 2.52 -4.28 -15.11
CA LEU A 81 1.31 -4.04 -14.32
C LEU A 81 1.56 -3.05 -13.19
N THR A 82 2.81 -2.75 -12.86
CA THR A 82 3.16 -1.90 -11.72
C THR A 82 2.60 -0.47 -11.81
N PRO A 83 2.74 0.25 -12.95
CA PRO A 83 2.13 1.57 -13.10
C PRO A 83 0.60 1.54 -12.96
N LEU A 84 -0.03 0.45 -13.43
CA LEU A 84 -1.46 0.25 -13.32
C LEU A 84 -1.88 0.02 -11.86
N ALA A 85 -1.17 -0.86 -11.14
CA ALA A 85 -1.39 -1.11 -9.72
C ALA A 85 -1.25 0.17 -8.88
N LYS A 86 -0.23 1.00 -9.16
CA LYS A 86 -0.06 2.32 -8.51
C LYS A 86 -1.28 3.23 -8.70
N THR A 87 -1.87 3.22 -9.90
CA THR A 87 -3.04 4.05 -10.25
C THR A 87 -4.29 3.64 -9.48
N PHE A 88 -4.47 2.35 -9.19
CA PHE A 88 -5.64 1.86 -8.46
C PHE A 88 -5.45 1.81 -6.94
N ILE A 89 -4.27 1.40 -6.45
CA ILE A 89 -4.01 1.21 -5.02
C ILE A 89 -3.79 2.56 -4.32
N GLY A 90 -3.05 3.49 -4.93
CA GLY A 90 -2.72 4.78 -4.33
C GLY A 90 -3.95 5.57 -3.85
N PRO A 91 -4.97 5.78 -4.72
CA PRO A 91 -6.20 6.47 -4.32
C PRO A 91 -6.97 5.76 -3.21
N GLN A 92 -7.04 4.43 -3.21
CA GLN A 92 -7.74 3.66 -2.18
C GLN A 92 -7.06 3.79 -0.81
N LEU A 93 -5.72 3.72 -0.77
CA LEU A 93 -4.95 3.92 0.46
C LEU A 93 -5.09 5.36 0.98
N SER A 94 -4.98 6.36 0.10
CA SER A 94 -5.23 7.77 0.43
C SER A 94 -6.62 7.97 1.01
N GLN A 95 -7.66 7.39 0.39
CA GLN A 95 -9.03 7.51 0.85
C GLN A 95 -9.23 6.84 2.22
N ALA A 96 -8.60 5.70 2.48
CA ALA A 96 -8.62 5.05 3.77
C ALA A 96 -7.96 5.91 4.87
N LEU A 97 -6.79 6.50 4.58
CA LEU A 97 -6.12 7.43 5.50
C LEU A 97 -6.92 8.71 5.75
N LYS A 98 -7.61 9.23 4.74
CA LYS A 98 -8.50 10.39 4.84
C LYS A 98 -9.68 10.16 5.77
N LYS A 99 -10.24 8.94 5.80
CA LYS A 99 -11.29 8.59 6.77
C LYS A 99 -10.79 8.80 8.21
N GLY A 100 -9.51 8.53 8.44
CA GLY A 100 -8.84 8.69 9.73
C GLY A 100 -9.46 7.84 10.83
N VAL A 101 -8.82 7.86 12.00
CA VAL A 101 -9.31 7.21 13.21
C VAL A 101 -9.63 8.28 14.27
N PRO A 102 -10.52 8.02 15.24
CA PRO A 102 -10.69 8.91 16.38
C PRO A 102 -9.34 9.19 17.05
N PHE A 103 -9.01 10.46 17.25
CA PHE A 103 -7.78 10.86 17.91
C PHE A 103 -8.06 10.98 19.42
N PRO A 104 -7.31 10.26 20.28
CA PRO A 104 -7.54 10.31 21.72
C PRO A 104 -7.00 11.62 22.28
N LEU A 105 -7.81 12.68 22.18
CA LEU A 105 -7.66 13.91 22.96
C LEU A 105 -8.75 13.92 24.02
N LYS A 106 -8.55 13.13 25.06
CA LYS A 106 -9.19 13.33 26.35
C LYS A 106 -8.09 13.37 27.41
#